data_AF-X1PS66-F1
#
_entry.id   AF-X1PS66-F1
#
_cell.length_a   1.000
_cell.length_b   1.000
_cell.length_c   1.000
_cell.angle_alpha   90.00
_cell.angle_beta   90.00
_cell.angle_gamma   90.00
#
_symmetry.space_group_name_H-M   'P 1'
#
loop_
_entity.id
_entity.type
_entity.pdbx_description
1 polymer ?
#
loop_
_entity_poly.entity_id
_entity_poly.type
_entity_poly.pdbx_seq_one_letter_code
_entity_poly.pdbx_strand_id
1 'polypeptide(L)'
;LIQKHLEKDDSPFYLLTMINFQFRNLLIACSLRENGKTLSDLLQLKLSHPYVAKKSWMASHAFTLDQLKKIYQRIFEADFGIKTGKIAPEIGLKMLIAQL
;
A
#
# COMPACT_ATOMS: atom_id res chain seq x y z
N LEU A 1 -8.79 -3.73 -14.46
CA LEU A 1 -7.84 -2.60 -14.57
C LEU A 1 -6.39 -3.08 -14.42
N ILE A 2 -6.03 -3.80 -13.36
CA ILE A 2 -4.64 -4.29 -13.16
C ILE A 2 -4.19 -5.30 -14.24
N GLN A 3 -5.08 -6.19 -14.69
CA GLN A 3 -4.80 -7.10 -15.81
C GLN A 3 -4.42 -6.35 -17.10
N LYS A 4 -5.05 -5.19 -17.36
CA LYS A 4 -4.71 -4.30 -18.49
C LYS A 4 -3.36 -3.59 -18.33
N HIS A 5 -2.85 -3.41 -17.11
CA HIS A 5 -1.52 -2.85 -16.86
C HIS A 5 -0.44 -3.92 -17.06
N LEU A 6 -0.69 -5.15 -16.63
CA LEU A 6 0.20 -6.29 -16.88
C LEU A 6 0.31 -6.63 -18.38
N GLU A 7 -0.78 -6.46 -19.14
CA GLU A 7 -0.77 -6.58 -20.62
C GLU A 7 -0.05 -5.43 -21.33
N LYS A 8 0.29 -4.35 -20.61
CA LYS A 8 0.96 -3.15 -21.12
C LYS A 8 2.47 -3.10 -20.79
N ASP A 9 3.05 -4.21 -20.34
CA ASP A 9 4.48 -4.30 -19.98
C ASP A 9 4.86 -3.47 -18.73
N ASP A 10 3.88 -3.09 -17.89
CA ASP A 10 4.19 -2.51 -16.58
C ASP A 10 4.85 -3.57 -15.71
N SER A 11 6.10 -3.32 -15.32
CA SER A 11 6.88 -4.24 -14.49
C SER A 11 6.11 -4.63 -13.21
N PRO A 12 5.95 -5.92 -12.89
CA PRO A 12 5.31 -6.35 -11.64
C PRO A 12 5.95 -5.73 -10.39
N PHE A 13 7.24 -5.42 -10.46
CA PHE A 13 7.96 -4.68 -9.41
C PHE A 13 7.48 -3.24 -9.25
N TYR A 14 7.17 -2.56 -10.36
CA TYR A 14 6.63 -1.21 -10.33
C TYR A 14 5.23 -1.20 -9.69
N LEU A 15 4.36 -2.14 -10.10
CA LEU A 15 3.04 -2.29 -9.50
C LEU A 15 3.11 -2.60 -8.01
N LEU A 16 3.99 -3.51 -7.60
CA LEU A 16 4.21 -3.82 -6.18
C LEU A 16 4.70 -2.61 -5.40
N THR A 17 5.62 -1.82 -5.97
CA THR A 17 6.10 -0.57 -5.38
C THR A 17 4.97 0.44 -5.19
N MET A 18 4.08 0.58 -6.19
CA MET A 18 2.91 1.45 -6.11
C MET A 18 1.90 1.00 -5.06
N ILE A 19 1.62 -0.30 -4.98
CA ILE A 19 0.75 -0.88 -3.94
C ILE A 19 1.34 -0.61 -2.55
N ASN A 20 2.63 -0.91 -2.35
CA ASN A 20 3.31 -0.68 -1.09
C ASN A 20 3.27 0.80 -0.68
N PHE A 21 3.53 1.71 -1.63
CA PHE A 21 3.46 3.14 -1.40
C PHE A 21 2.07 3.58 -0.91
N GLN A 22 1.00 3.11 -1.56
CA GLN A 22 -0.37 3.46 -1.19
C GLN A 22 -0.73 2.95 0.21
N PHE A 23 -0.43 1.68 0.51
CA PHE A 23 -0.74 1.09 1.82
C PHE A 23 0.11 1.66 2.95
N ARG A 24 1.36 2.05 2.69
CA ARG A 24 2.18 2.77 3.67
C ARG A 24 1.55 4.11 4.07
N ASN A 25 1.08 4.89 3.09
CA ASN A 25 0.41 6.17 3.38
C ASN A 25 -0.91 5.96 4.15
N LEU A 26 -1.68 4.92 3.82
CA LEU A 26 -2.88 4.54 4.57
C LEU A 26 -2.55 4.15 6.02
N LEU A 27 -1.51 3.35 6.23
CA LEU A 27 -1.09 2.89 7.56
C LEU A 27 -0.71 4.07 8.47
N ILE A 28 0.06 5.03 7.94
CA ILE A 28 0.44 6.25 8.67
C ILE A 28 -0.80 7.07 9.01
N ALA A 29 -1.68 7.31 8.04
CA ALA A 29 -2.89 8.11 8.24
C ALA A 29 -3.85 7.45 9.25
N CYS A 30 -4.04 6.13 9.18
CA CYS A 30 -4.90 5.38 10.09
C CYS A 30 -4.32 5.37 11.52
N SER A 31 -3.01 5.11 11.65
CA SER A 31 -2.34 5.15 12.95
C SER A 31 -2.50 6.50 13.64
N LEU A 32 -2.30 7.61 12.91
CA LEU A 32 -2.51 8.96 13.45
C LEU A 32 -3.98 9.18 13.87
N ARG A 33 -4.93 8.81 13.01
CA ARG A 33 -6.37 8.93 13.29
C ARG A 33 -6.76 8.18 14.56
N GLU A 34 -6.30 6.94 14.73
CA GLU A 34 -6.60 6.13 15.92
C GLU A 34 -5.93 6.67 17.19
N ASN A 35 -4.81 7.40 17.06
CA ASN A 35 -4.16 8.14 18.16
C ASN A 35 -4.78 9.53 18.41
N GLY A 36 -5.98 9.81 17.87
CA GLY A 36 -6.68 11.08 18.07
C GLY A 36 -6.05 12.28 17.38
N LYS A 37 -5.15 12.05 16.42
CA LYS A 37 -4.55 13.13 15.61
C LYS A 37 -5.47 13.54 14.47
N THR A 38 -5.12 14.63 13.82
CA THR A 38 -5.90 15.26 12.75
C THR A 38 -5.17 15.19 11.40
N LEU A 39 -5.89 15.54 10.32
CA LEU A 39 -5.29 15.74 9.01
C LEU A 39 -4.18 16.81 9.01
N SER A 40 -4.32 17.85 9.84
CA SER A 40 -3.30 18.88 9.98
C SER A 40 -1.98 18.29 10.50
N ASP A 41 -2.06 17.44 11.52
CA ASP A 41 -0.89 16.74 12.07
C ASP A 41 -0.21 15.86 11.01
N LEU A 42 -0.99 15.12 10.21
CA LEU A 42 -0.45 14.33 9.09
C LEU A 42 0.28 15.21 8.05
N LEU A 43 -0.31 16.35 7.67
CA LEU A 43 0.29 17.25 6.68
C LEU A 43 1.59 17.90 7.18
N GLN A 44 1.69 18.16 8.49
CA GLN A 44 2.91 18.69 9.11
C GLN A 44 4.09 17.72 9.06
N LEU A 45 3.85 16.40 9.00
CA LEU A 45 4.92 15.42 8.88
C LEU A 45 5.69 15.50 7.55
N LYS A 46 5.11 16.12 6.51
CA LYS A 46 5.72 16.30 5.18
C LYS A 46 6.28 14.99 4.56
N LEU A 47 5.70 13.85 4.90
CA LEU A 47 6.12 12.52 4.43
C LEU A 47 5.69 12.24 2.97
N SER A 48 4.68 12.95 2.48
CA SER A 48 4.17 12.84 1.12
C SER A 48 3.57 14.17 0.67
N HIS A 49 3.36 14.32 -0.65
CA HIS A 49 2.72 15.51 -1.21
C HIS A 49 1.33 15.73 -0.58
N PRO A 50 0.92 16.99 -0.28
CA PRO A 50 -0.34 17.27 0.41
C PRO A 50 -1.58 16.60 -0.20
N TYR A 51 -1.61 16.48 -1.53
CA TYR A 51 -2.67 15.76 -2.23
C TYR A 51 -2.76 14.28 -1.82
N VAL A 52 -1.62 13.58 -1.77
CA VAL A 52 -1.54 12.16 -1.40
C VAL A 52 -1.89 11.97 0.07
N ALA A 53 -1.40 12.84 0.95
CA ALA A 53 -1.72 12.83 2.38
C ALA A 53 -3.23 12.99 2.61
N LYS A 54 -3.87 13.99 1.97
CA LYS A 54 -5.33 14.20 2.06
C LYS A 54 -6.11 13.00 1.53
N LYS A 55 -5.74 12.48 0.36
CA LYS A 55 -6.38 11.29 -0.22
C LYS A 55 -6.27 10.08 0.71
N SER A 56 -5.10 9.86 1.29
CA SER A 56 -4.83 8.73 2.19
C SER A 56 -5.57 8.90 3.53
N TRP A 57 -5.68 10.11 4.03
CA TRP A 57 -6.48 10.43 5.22
C TRP A 57 -7.96 10.10 5.03
N MET A 58 -8.54 10.50 3.89
CA MET A 58 -9.93 10.17 3.60
C MET A 58 -10.13 8.65 3.50
N ALA A 59 -9.24 7.97 2.78
CA ALA A 59 -9.32 6.53 2.60
C ALA A 59 -9.05 5.75 3.91
N SER A 60 -8.31 6.29 4.87
CA SER A 60 -8.01 5.60 6.14
C SER A 60 -9.25 5.37 7.02
N HIS A 61 -10.37 6.06 6.76
CA HIS A 61 -11.62 5.88 7.50
C HIS A 61 -12.32 4.54 7.16
N ALA A 62 -11.98 3.93 6.02
CA ALA A 62 -12.51 2.63 5.63
C ALA A 62 -11.77 1.45 6.26
N PHE A 63 -10.72 1.70 7.07
CA PHE A 63 -9.86 0.66 7.61
C PHE A 63 -9.60 0.84 9.10
N THR A 64 -9.43 -0.30 9.78
CA THR A 64 -8.79 -0.38 11.09
C THR A 64 -7.28 -0.53 10.93
N LEU A 65 -6.52 -0.11 11.94
CA LEU A 65 -5.07 -0.29 11.93
C LEU A 65 -4.65 -1.76 11.82
N ASP A 66 -5.38 -2.67 12.46
CA ASP A 66 -5.08 -4.10 12.42
C ASP A 66 -5.33 -4.72 11.03
N GLN A 67 -6.36 -4.28 10.30
CA GLN A 67 -6.54 -4.68 8.90
C GLN A 67 -5.36 -4.20 8.03
N LEU A 68 -4.93 -2.95 8.20
CA LEU A 68 -3.82 -2.41 7.43
C LEU A 68 -2.49 -3.10 7.76
N LYS A 69 -2.24 -3.46 9.02
CA LYS A 69 -1.06 -4.27 9.40
C LYS A 69 -1.04 -5.62 8.69
N LYS A 70 -2.18 -6.34 8.66
CA LYS A 70 -2.29 -7.63 7.95
C LYS A 70 -2.04 -7.48 6.45
N ILE A 71 -2.59 -6.44 5.84
CA ILE A 71 -2.35 -6.13 4.43
C ILE A 71 -0.86 -5.82 4.18
N TYR A 72 -0.26 -4.98 5.02
CA TYR A 72 1.14 -4.59 4.88
C TYR A 72 2.08 -5.79 5.03
N GLN A 73 1.75 -6.71 5.92
CA GLN A 73 2.45 -8.00 6.06
C GLN A 73 2.39 -8.84 4.78
N ARG A 74 1.22 -8.94 4.13
CA ARG A 74 1.07 -9.65 2.85
C ARG A 74 1.89 -9.01 1.73
N ILE A 75 1.92 -7.67 1.67
CA ILE A 75 2.76 -6.94 0.71
C ILE A 75 4.24 -7.28 0.92
N PHE A 76 4.69 -7.31 2.18
CA PHE A 76 6.06 -7.68 2.53
C PHE A 76 6.38 -9.12 2.12
N GLU A 77 5.50 -10.08 2.40
CA GLU A 77 5.69 -11.49 2.02
C GLU A 77 5.80 -11.66 0.50
N ALA A 78 4.96 -10.97 -0.27
CA ALA A 78 5.04 -10.95 -1.72
C ALA A 78 6.36 -10.35 -2.21
N ASP A 79 6.76 -9.17 -1.71
CA ASP A 79 8.02 -8.51 -2.08
C ASP A 79 9.23 -9.37 -1.77
N PHE A 80 9.25 -10.00 -0.59
CA PHE A 80 10.32 -10.90 -0.18
C PHE A 80 10.39 -12.14 -1.06
N GLY A 81 9.25 -12.81 -1.32
CA GLY A 81 9.19 -13.99 -2.18
C GLY A 81 9.67 -13.69 -3.60
N ILE A 82 9.31 -12.53 -4.13
CA ILE A 82 9.73 -12.09 -5.46
C ILE A 82 11.23 -11.75 -5.49
N LYS A 83 11.71 -10.91 -4.57
CA LYS A 83 13.13 -10.46 -4.55
C LYS A 83 14.14 -11.56 -4.23
N THR A 84 13.70 -12.62 -3.54
CA THR A 84 14.54 -13.79 -3.26
C THR A 84 14.48 -14.85 -4.36
N GLY A 85 13.71 -14.63 -5.43
CA GLY A 85 13.54 -15.59 -6.53
C GLY A 85 12.69 -16.81 -6.16
N LYS A 86 12.05 -16.84 -4.98
CA LYS A 86 11.18 -17.93 -4.55
C LYS A 86 9.85 -17.96 -5.31
N ILE A 87 9.40 -16.81 -5.79
CA ILE A 87 8.12 -16.65 -6.51
C ILE A 87 8.38 -15.77 -7.75
N ALA A 88 7.85 -16.17 -8.90
CA ALA A 88 7.89 -15.33 -10.09
C ALA A 88 7.12 -14.00 -9.85
N PRO A 89 7.65 -12.84 -10.29
CA PRO A 89 7.05 -11.53 -10.00
C PRO A 89 5.55 -11.41 -10.31
N GLU A 90 5.12 -11.92 -11.46
CA GLU A 90 3.72 -11.89 -11.91
C GLU A 90 2.80 -12.74 -11.02
N ILE A 91 3.29 -13.91 -10.59
CA ILE A 91 2.54 -14.82 -9.71
C ILE A 91 2.41 -14.19 -8.33
N GLY A 92 3.52 -13.67 -7.77
CA GLY A 92 3.51 -13.02 -6.46
C GLY A 92 2.56 -11.82 -6.43
N LEU A 93 2.55 -11.01 -7.50
CA LEU A 93 1.62 -9.90 -7.62
C LEU A 93 0.15 -10.35 -7.73
N LYS A 94 -0.15 -11.37 -8.55
CA LYS A 94 -1.51 -11.93 -8.66
C LYS A 94 -2.02 -12.48 -7.33
N MET A 95 -1.17 -13.22 -6.61
CA MET A 95 -1.49 -13.76 -5.29
C MET A 95 -1.77 -12.65 -4.28
N LEU A 96 -0.95 -11.60 -4.26
CA LEU A 96 -1.18 -10.43 -3.41
C LEU A 96 -2.55 -9.82 -3.69
N ILE A 97 -2.85 -9.51 -4.94
CA ILE A 97 -4.11 -8.87 -5.33
C ILE A 97 -5.32 -9.71 -4.96
N ALA A 98 -5.25 -11.04 -5.10
CA ALA A 98 -6.35 -11.94 -4.74
C ALA A 98 -6.65 -11.99 -3.23
N GLN A 99 -5.73 -11.51 -2.40
CA GLN A 99 -5.85 -11.52 -0.94
C GLN A 99 -6.19 -10.15 -0.35
N LEU A 100 -6.09 -9.06 -1.12
CA LEU A 100 -6.42 -7.70 -0.67
C LEU A 100 -7.93 -7.45 -0.72
#